data_AF-A0A7J8N1L7-F1
#
_entry.id   AF-A0A7J8N1L7-F1
#
_cell.length_a   1.000
_cell.length_b   1.000
_cell.length_c   1.000
_cell.angle_alpha   90.00
_cell.angle_beta   90.00
_cell.angle_gamma   90.00
#
_symmetry.space_group_name_H-M   'P 1'
#
loop_
_entity.id
_entity.type
_entity.pdbx_description
1 polymer ?
#
loop_
_entity_poly.entity_id
_entity_poly.type
_entity_poly.pdbx_seq_one_letter_code
_entity_poly.pdbx_strand_id
1 'polypeptide(L)'
;MVGHISDFGLAKIFFGDKLNYSTNQSSSLGLRGTVGYAPPEYGMGSELSTKGDVYSYGILLLEMFIGKRPTDERFKEGLSIRNFVEAALPERMIEIIDPILLQERVRRGTIADIILSGNNLRNDRHFWCLTSILHIGLACSFESPSERMDMSDVVIKLCSIRNKLYPTRLRREVQT
;
A
#
# COMPACT_ATOMS: atom_id res chain seq x y z
N MET A 1 4.98 15.46 -5.91
CA MET A 1 4.54 14.81 -7.17
C MET A 1 3.03 14.62 -7.13
N VAL A 2 2.39 14.43 -8.29
CA VAL A 2 0.95 14.13 -8.41
C VAL A 2 0.81 12.83 -9.18
N GLY A 3 0.18 11.82 -8.58
CA GLY A 3 -0.10 10.53 -9.23
C GLY A 3 -1.38 10.59 -10.06
N HIS A 4 -1.39 9.91 -11.20
CA HIS A 4 -2.54 9.76 -12.08
C HIS A 4 -2.72 8.26 -12.38
N ILE A 5 -3.95 7.77 -12.31
CA ILE A 5 -4.28 6.36 -12.64
C ILE A 5 -4.60 6.28 -14.14
N SER A 6 -4.11 5.24 -14.81
CA SER A 6 -4.34 4.99 -16.23
C SER A 6 -4.63 3.50 -16.48
N ASP A 7 -4.70 3.09 -17.74
CA ASP A 7 -4.91 1.71 -18.18
C ASP A 7 -6.23 1.09 -17.69
N PHE A 8 -7.34 1.69 -18.12
CA PHE A 8 -8.70 1.22 -17.83
C PHE A 8 -9.16 0.08 -18.76
N GLY A 9 -8.25 -0.61 -19.46
CA GLY A 9 -8.59 -1.67 -20.42
C GLY A 9 -9.32 -2.87 -19.82
N LEU A 10 -9.20 -3.08 -18.50
CA LEU A 10 -9.89 -4.12 -17.74
C LEU A 10 -10.99 -3.58 -16.81
N ALA A 11 -11.28 -2.28 -16.84
CA ALA A 11 -12.24 -1.66 -15.93
C ALA A 11 -13.68 -2.14 -16.23
N LYS A 12 -14.48 -2.31 -15.17
CA LYS A 12 -15.90 -2.67 -15.26
C LYS A 12 -16.75 -1.71 -14.43
N ILE A 13 -17.93 -1.36 -14.95
CA ILE A 13 -18.90 -0.51 -14.26
C ILE A 13 -19.86 -1.42 -13.49
N PHE A 14 -19.98 -1.21 -12.19
CA PHE A 14 -20.97 -1.86 -11.34
C PHE A 14 -22.17 -0.95 -11.15
N PHE A 15 -23.37 -1.43 -11.48
CA PHE A 15 -24.62 -0.74 -11.18
C PHE A 15 -25.13 -1.23 -9.82
N GLY A 16 -25.41 -0.30 -8.90
CA GLY A 16 -25.79 -0.59 -7.51
C GLY A 16 -27.17 -1.21 -7.32
N ASP A 17 -27.94 -1.39 -8.38
CA ASP A 17 -29.30 -1.94 -8.32
C ASP A 17 -29.29 -3.42 -8.68
N LYS A 18 -29.15 -4.28 -7.67
CA LYS A 18 -29.35 -5.73 -7.79
C LYS A 18 -30.84 -6.03 -7.98
N LEU A 19 -31.32 -5.97 -9.21
CA LEU A 19 -32.45 -6.78 -9.64
C LEU A 19 -32.08 -7.53 -10.92
N ASN A 20 -31.75 -8.81 -10.72
CA ASN A 20 -32.01 -9.87 -11.69
C ASN A 20 -31.39 -9.72 -13.09
N TYR A 21 -30.12 -9.39 -13.17
CA TYR A 21 -29.32 -9.95 -14.26
C TYR A 21 -28.39 -11.00 -13.67
N SER A 22 -28.79 -12.25 -13.87
CA SER A 22 -27.87 -13.38 -14.02
C SER A 22 -26.87 -13.01 -15.10
N THR A 23 -25.86 -12.20 -14.78
CA THR A 23 -24.72 -12.02 -15.64
C THR A 23 -23.88 -13.26 -15.47
N ASN A 24 -24.24 -14.30 -16.22
CA ASN A 24 -23.33 -15.31 -16.74
C ASN A 24 -22.27 -14.62 -17.63
N GLN A 25 -21.59 -13.59 -17.12
CA GLN A 25 -20.43 -12.97 -17.75
C GLN A 25 -19.18 -13.70 -17.27
N SER A 26 -19.19 -15.01 -17.49
CA SER A 26 -17.99 -15.83 -17.56
C SER A 26 -17.15 -15.30 -18.73
N SER A 27 -16.39 -14.24 -18.47
CA SER A 27 -15.43 -13.67 -19.41
C SER A 27 -14.11 -14.40 -19.19
N SER A 28 -13.91 -15.47 -19.96
CA SER A 28 -12.72 -16.34 -20.02
C SER A 28 -12.19 -16.93 -18.71
N LEU A 29 -11.88 -18.21 -18.76
CA LEU A 29 -11.16 -19.00 -17.76
C LEU A 29 -9.67 -18.58 -17.65
N GLY A 30 -9.37 -17.30 -17.82
CA GLY A 30 -8.03 -16.72 -17.84
C GLY A 30 -7.75 -15.92 -16.58
N LEU A 31 -6.53 -15.99 -16.08
CA LEU A 31 -6.04 -15.18 -14.97
C LEU A 31 -6.31 -13.70 -15.27
N ARG A 32 -7.20 -13.06 -14.50
CA ARG A 32 -7.48 -11.62 -14.62
C ARG A 32 -6.58 -10.83 -13.68
N GLY A 33 -5.89 -9.84 -14.23
CA GLY A 33 -4.99 -8.96 -13.50
C GLY A 33 -3.52 -9.27 -13.74
N THR A 34 -2.67 -8.47 -13.11
CA THR A 34 -1.21 -8.58 -13.24
C THR A 34 -0.66 -9.49 -12.15
N VAL A 35 0.21 -10.43 -12.52
CA VAL A 35 0.86 -11.35 -11.58
C VAL A 35 1.54 -10.55 -10.45
N GLY A 36 1.29 -10.97 -9.21
CA GLY A 36 1.79 -10.31 -8.00
C GLY A 36 0.89 -9.20 -7.46
N TYR A 37 0.02 -8.60 -8.28
CA TYR A 37 -0.96 -7.59 -7.86
C TYR A 37 -2.39 -8.13 -7.80
N ALA A 38 -2.70 -9.15 -8.59
CA ALA A 38 -4.01 -9.78 -8.61
C ALA A 38 -4.30 -10.45 -7.24
N PRO A 39 -5.48 -10.20 -6.66
CA PRO A 39 -5.86 -10.84 -5.41
C PRO A 39 -6.09 -12.35 -5.61
N PRO A 40 -5.83 -13.18 -4.58
CA PRO A 40 -5.80 -14.64 -4.72
C PRO A 40 -7.14 -15.22 -5.20
N GLU A 41 -8.26 -14.63 -4.79
CA GLU A 41 -9.60 -15.10 -5.17
C GLU A 41 -9.91 -14.94 -6.67
N TYR A 42 -9.19 -14.08 -7.40
CA TYR A 42 -9.34 -13.97 -8.86
C TYR A 42 -8.73 -15.17 -9.58
N GLY A 43 -7.69 -15.80 -9.02
CA GLY A 43 -7.16 -17.08 -9.49
C GLY A 43 -8.13 -18.25 -9.26
N MET A 44 -9.07 -18.08 -8.32
CA MET A 44 -10.11 -19.06 -8.00
C MET A 44 -11.42 -18.83 -8.77
N GLY A 45 -11.44 -17.88 -9.72
CA GLY A 45 -12.60 -17.60 -10.56
C GLY A 45 -13.61 -16.60 -9.98
N SER A 46 -13.23 -15.86 -8.93
CA SER A 46 -14.11 -14.82 -8.37
C SER A 46 -14.35 -13.67 -9.35
N GLU A 47 -15.50 -13.01 -9.21
CA GLU A 47 -15.80 -11.81 -9.98
C GLU A 47 -14.90 -10.64 -9.58
N LEU A 48 -14.70 -9.71 -10.52
CA LEU A 48 -14.02 -8.46 -10.23
C LEU A 48 -14.81 -7.69 -9.15
N SER A 49 -14.11 -7.01 -8.25
CA SER A 49 -14.73 -6.23 -7.19
C SER A 49 -13.85 -5.05 -6.80
N THR A 50 -14.46 -4.05 -6.17
CA THR A 50 -13.74 -2.91 -5.59
C THR A 50 -12.76 -3.36 -4.50
N LYS A 51 -13.04 -4.48 -3.79
CA LYS A 51 -12.11 -5.07 -2.83
C LYS A 51 -10.88 -5.69 -3.50
N GLY A 52 -10.96 -6.12 -4.76
CA GLY A 52 -9.78 -6.52 -5.51
C GLY A 52 -8.92 -5.34 -5.95
N ASP A 53 -9.53 -4.19 -6.23
CA ASP A 53 -8.79 -2.94 -6.47
C ASP A 53 -8.04 -2.48 -5.21
N VAL A 54 -8.68 -2.60 -4.03
CA VAL A 54 -8.05 -2.36 -2.72
C VAL A 54 -6.81 -3.25 -2.52
N TYR A 55 -6.92 -4.54 -2.82
CA TYR A 55 -5.79 -5.47 -2.70
C TYR A 55 -4.62 -5.04 -3.59
N SER A 56 -4.91 -4.79 -4.87
CA SER A 56 -3.90 -4.37 -5.86
C SER A 56 -3.22 -3.06 -5.42
N TYR A 57 -4.00 -2.11 -4.89
CA TYR A 57 -3.49 -0.89 -4.29
C TYR A 57 -2.57 -1.16 -3.08
N GLY A 58 -2.96 -2.10 -2.21
CA GLY A 58 -2.15 -2.51 -1.06
C GLY A 58 -0.78 -3.03 -1.49
N ILE A 59 -0.73 -3.92 -2.48
CA ILE A 59 0.52 -4.43 -3.04
C ILE A 59 1.37 -3.31 -3.64
N LEU A 60 0.76 -2.42 -4.45
CA LEU A 60 1.46 -1.27 -5.04
C LEU A 60 2.05 -0.36 -3.96
N LEU A 61 1.29 -0.11 -2.87
CA LEU A 61 1.76 0.70 -1.75
C LEU A 61 2.96 0.06 -1.05
N LEU A 62 2.94 -1.26 -0.84
CA LEU A 62 4.08 -1.98 -0.27
C LEU A 62 5.30 -1.93 -1.21
N GLU A 63 5.10 -2.18 -2.50
CA GLU A 63 6.16 -2.07 -3.53
C GLU A 63 6.84 -0.71 -3.51
N MET A 64 6.07 0.38 -3.49
CA MET A 64 6.61 1.75 -3.48
C MET A 64 7.51 2.04 -2.28
N PHE A 65 7.22 1.46 -1.11
CA PHE A 65 7.98 1.72 0.12
C PHE A 65 9.15 0.77 0.34
N ILE A 66 9.11 -0.41 -0.25
CA ILE A 66 10.16 -1.45 -0.14
C ILE A 66 11.15 -1.35 -1.30
N GLY A 67 10.73 -0.75 -2.42
CA GLY A 67 11.54 -0.64 -3.64
C GLY A 67 11.74 -2.01 -4.32
N LYS A 68 10.81 -2.95 -4.14
CA LYS A 68 10.87 -4.30 -4.71
C LYS A 68 9.57 -4.68 -5.38
N ARG A 69 9.70 -5.22 -6.59
CA ARG A 69 8.54 -5.69 -7.37
C ARG A 69 7.90 -6.90 -6.67
N PRO A 70 6.57 -7.05 -6.73
CA PRO A 70 5.90 -8.25 -6.22
C PRO A 70 6.37 -9.56 -6.88
N THR A 71 7.00 -9.47 -8.06
CA THR A 71 7.56 -10.59 -8.83
C THR A 71 9.06 -10.78 -8.66
N ASP A 72 9.69 -10.08 -7.71
CA ASP A 72 11.12 -10.27 -7.37
C ASP A 72 11.38 -11.72 -6.96
N GLU A 73 12.58 -12.24 -7.27
CA GLU A 73 13.04 -13.59 -6.94
C GLU A 73 12.89 -13.92 -5.44
N ARG A 74 12.94 -12.89 -4.58
CA ARG A 74 12.75 -13.02 -3.13
C ARG A 74 11.34 -13.44 -2.71
N PHE A 75 10.35 -13.30 -3.59
CA PHE A 75 8.95 -13.59 -3.33
C PHE A 75 8.45 -14.82 -4.11
N LYS A 76 9.35 -15.78 -4.35
CA LYS A 76 9.00 -17.09 -4.92
C LYS A 76 8.63 -18.09 -3.83
N GLU A 77 8.16 -19.26 -4.25
CA GLU A 77 7.93 -20.42 -3.37
C GLU A 77 6.94 -20.16 -2.22
N GLY A 78 5.90 -19.38 -2.47
CA GLY A 78 4.85 -19.07 -1.49
C GLY A 78 5.19 -17.91 -0.55
N LEU A 79 6.36 -17.28 -0.71
CA LEU A 79 6.63 -15.98 -0.12
C LEU A 79 5.92 -14.88 -0.90
N SER A 80 5.50 -13.82 -0.21
CA SER A 80 4.87 -12.66 -0.83
C SER A 80 5.43 -11.39 -0.23
N ILE A 81 5.30 -10.26 -0.94
CA ILE A 81 5.68 -8.95 -0.42
C ILE A 81 4.95 -8.63 0.89
N ARG A 82 3.70 -9.10 1.04
CA ARG A 82 2.91 -8.96 2.27
C ARG A 82 3.58 -9.70 3.43
N ASN A 83 3.83 -11.00 3.27
CA ASN A 83 4.40 -11.84 4.34
C ASN A 83 5.80 -11.34 4.73
N PHE A 84 6.56 -10.84 3.74
CA PHE A 84 7.86 -10.23 3.96
C PHE A 84 7.79 -8.96 4.83
N VAL A 85 6.80 -8.09 4.58
CA VAL A 85 6.58 -6.88 5.38
C VAL A 85 6.05 -7.20 6.77
N GLU A 86 5.07 -8.09 6.85
CA GLU A 86 4.45 -8.51 8.10
C GLU A 86 5.48 -9.11 9.06
N ALA A 87 6.40 -9.95 8.56
CA ALA A 87 7.48 -10.51 9.35
C ALA A 87 8.55 -9.51 9.80
N ALA A 88 8.62 -8.32 9.19
CA ALA A 88 9.63 -7.31 9.49
C ALA A 88 9.11 -6.20 10.42
N LEU A 89 7.79 -6.03 10.56
CA LEU A 89 7.22 -4.92 11.33
C LEU A 89 7.02 -5.24 12.82
N PRO A 90 7.19 -4.24 13.71
CA PRO A 90 7.87 -2.96 13.48
C PRO A 90 9.40 -3.02 13.65
N GLU A 91 9.95 -4.09 14.24
CA GLU A 91 11.33 -4.14 14.72
C GLU A 91 12.39 -4.02 13.62
N ARG A 92 12.14 -4.65 12.47
CA ARG A 92 13.09 -4.78 11.35
C ARG A 92 12.69 -3.94 10.14
N MET A 93 11.77 -2.99 10.30
CA MET A 93 11.27 -2.15 9.21
C MET A 93 12.41 -1.47 8.41
N ILE A 94 13.43 -0.98 9.10
CA ILE A 94 14.56 -0.25 8.48
C ILE A 94 15.32 -1.13 7.48
N GLU A 95 15.32 -2.45 7.69
CA GLU A 95 16.01 -3.41 6.82
C GLU A 95 15.26 -3.65 5.50
N ILE A 96 13.95 -3.37 5.47
CA ILE A 96 13.08 -3.67 4.33
C ILE A 96 12.64 -2.44 3.54
N ILE A 97 12.72 -1.25 4.12
CA ILE A 97 12.38 0.01 3.44
C ILE A 97 13.42 0.32 2.37
N ASP A 98 12.97 0.88 1.24
CA ASP A 98 13.86 1.37 0.19
C ASP A 98 14.85 2.39 0.78
N PRO A 99 16.18 2.16 0.65
CA PRO A 99 17.19 3.09 1.15
C PRO A 99 17.01 4.53 0.66
N ILE A 100 16.43 4.76 -0.52
CA ILE A 100 16.15 6.11 -1.05
C ILE A 100 15.18 6.86 -0.13
N LEU A 101 14.21 6.18 0.48
CA LEU A 101 13.27 6.77 1.43
C LEU A 101 13.89 7.04 2.81
N LEU A 102 15.03 6.41 3.10
CA LEU A 102 15.84 6.71 4.28
C LEU A 102 16.88 7.83 4.00
N GLN A 103 17.24 8.02 2.73
CA GLN A 103 18.22 9.02 2.29
C GLN A 103 17.74 10.47 2.37
N GLU A 104 16.44 10.74 2.49
CA GLU A 104 15.95 12.13 2.69
C GLU A 104 16.45 12.76 4.01
N ARG A 105 16.97 11.94 4.94
CA ARG A 105 17.76 12.37 6.12
C ARG A 105 19.27 12.53 5.88
N VAL A 106 19.85 11.88 4.86
CA VAL A 106 21.31 11.74 4.63
C VAL A 106 21.97 13.00 4.06
N ARG A 107 21.21 14.01 3.63
CA ARG A 107 21.79 15.36 3.37
C ARG A 107 22.35 16.04 4.64
N ARG A 108 22.29 15.39 5.82
CA ARG A 108 22.89 15.83 7.09
C ARG A 108 23.87 14.83 7.77
N GLY A 109 24.15 13.65 7.23
CA GLY A 109 25.04 12.67 7.88
C GLY A 109 25.13 11.32 7.17
N THR A 110 26.15 10.52 7.50
CA THR A 110 26.55 9.27 6.84
C THR A 110 25.61 8.10 7.19
N ILE A 111 25.55 7.04 6.37
CA ILE A 111 24.78 5.81 6.66
C ILE A 111 25.15 5.20 8.03
N ALA A 112 26.43 5.32 8.43
CA ALA A 112 26.90 4.90 9.75
C ALA A 112 26.24 5.65 10.92
N ASP A 113 25.91 6.94 10.74
CA ASP A 113 25.29 7.78 11.79
C ASP A 113 23.82 7.40 12.03
N ILE A 114 23.14 6.86 11.02
CA ILE A 114 21.76 6.36 11.10
C ILE A 114 21.68 5.09 11.95
N ILE A 115 22.62 4.15 11.72
CA ILE A 115 22.69 2.88 12.45
C ILE A 115 23.08 3.13 13.91
N LEU A 116 24.06 4.01 14.16
CA LEU A 116 24.49 4.40 15.52
C LEU A 116 23.43 5.22 16.27
N SER A 117 22.54 5.93 15.58
CA SER A 117 21.42 6.69 16.16
C SER A 117 20.12 5.90 16.29
N GLY A 118 20.14 4.56 16.16
CA GLY A 118 18.94 3.71 16.14
C GLY A 118 17.92 3.98 17.26
N ASN A 119 18.37 4.45 18.43
CA ASN A 119 17.51 4.83 19.56
C ASN A 119 16.70 6.13 19.34
N ASN A 120 17.19 7.07 18.53
CA ASN A 120 16.48 8.32 18.19
C ASN A 120 15.54 8.18 16.97
N LEU A 121 15.72 7.12 16.17
CA LEU A 121 14.89 6.86 14.99
C LEU A 121 13.51 6.29 15.35
N ARG A 122 13.40 5.49 16.42
CA ARG A 122 12.11 4.96 16.91
C ARG A 122 11.14 6.06 17.40
N ASN A 123 11.66 7.20 17.86
CA ASN A 123 10.86 8.37 18.27
C ASN A 123 10.65 9.39 17.14
N ASP A 124 11.01 9.03 15.90
CA ASP A 124 10.94 9.91 14.76
C ASP A 124 9.56 9.89 14.09
N ARG A 125 9.06 11.07 13.72
CA ARG A 125 7.84 11.21 12.91
C ARG A 125 7.95 10.47 11.58
N HIS A 126 9.16 10.37 11.02
CA HIS A 126 9.40 9.63 9.79
C HIS A 126 9.21 8.11 9.98
N PHE A 127 9.77 7.53 11.04
CA PHE A 127 9.60 6.11 11.36
C PHE A 127 8.13 5.78 11.63
N TRP A 128 7.43 6.63 12.39
CA TRP A 128 5.99 6.50 12.61
C TRP A 128 5.19 6.54 11.30
N CYS A 129 5.52 7.46 10.39
CA CYS A 129 4.89 7.60 9.08
C CYS A 129 5.08 6.34 8.22
N LEU A 130 6.33 5.89 8.05
CA LEU A 130 6.66 4.68 7.29
C LEU A 130 5.94 3.45 7.85
N THR A 131 6.00 3.27 9.17
CA THR A 131 5.32 2.16 9.85
C THR A 131 3.82 2.23 9.58
N SER A 132 3.21 3.40 9.70
CA SER A 132 1.77 3.58 9.50
C SER A 132 1.36 3.31 8.05
N ILE A 133 2.16 3.72 7.06
CA ILE A 133 1.88 3.47 5.64
C ILE A 133 1.99 1.98 5.31
N LEU A 134 3.00 1.29 5.82
CA LEU A 134 3.12 -0.16 5.63
C LEU A 134 1.95 -0.92 6.26
N HIS A 135 1.47 -0.52 7.45
CA HIS A 135 0.26 -1.10 8.05
C HIS A 135 -0.99 -0.87 7.19
N ILE A 136 -1.11 0.27 6.49
CA ILE A 136 -2.19 0.49 5.52
C ILE A 136 -2.04 -0.50 4.35
N GLY A 137 -0.83 -0.65 3.79
CA GLY A 137 -0.56 -1.62 2.72
C GLY A 137 -0.93 -3.05 3.11
N LEU A 138 -0.59 -3.47 4.34
CA LEU A 138 -1.03 -4.75 4.91
C LEU A 138 -2.55 -4.82 5.07
N ALA A 139 -3.20 -3.81 5.64
CA ALA A 139 -4.65 -3.84 5.82
C ALA A 139 -5.45 -3.84 4.50
N CYS A 140 -4.87 -3.33 3.41
CA CYS A 140 -5.47 -3.40 2.07
C CYS A 140 -5.30 -4.78 1.42
N SER A 141 -4.22 -5.51 1.73
CA SER A 141 -3.80 -6.73 1.02
C SER A 141 -4.13 -8.02 1.77
N PHE A 142 -5.17 -8.04 2.62
CA PHE A 142 -5.64 -9.27 3.24
C PHE A 142 -6.11 -10.28 2.19
N GLU A 143 -5.89 -11.57 2.43
CA GLU A 143 -6.35 -12.63 1.53
C GLU A 143 -7.87 -12.61 1.41
N SER A 144 -8.59 -12.50 2.53
CA SER A 144 -10.05 -12.37 2.51
C SER A 144 -10.49 -10.96 2.08
N PRO A 145 -11.38 -10.82 1.07
CA PRO A 145 -11.91 -9.52 0.64
C PRO A 145 -12.64 -8.74 1.76
N SER A 146 -13.28 -9.45 2.70
CA SER A 146 -14.06 -8.83 3.78
C SER A 146 -13.20 -8.19 4.86
N GLU A 147 -11.93 -8.61 4.99
CA GLU A 147 -10.98 -8.09 5.98
C GLU A 147 -10.19 -6.89 5.43
N ARG A 148 -10.29 -6.61 4.13
CA ARG A 148 -9.59 -5.50 3.50
C ARG A 148 -10.22 -4.17 3.90
N MET A 149 -9.37 -3.21 4.26
CA MET A 149 -9.76 -1.82 4.53
C MET A 149 -10.51 -1.19 3.35
N ASP A 150 -11.51 -0.35 3.61
CA ASP A 150 -12.16 0.39 2.53
C ASP A 150 -11.28 1.52 2.00
N MET A 151 -11.35 1.81 0.69
CA MET A 151 -10.55 2.89 0.09
C MET A 151 -10.84 4.26 0.71
N SER A 152 -12.06 4.51 1.20
CA SER A 152 -12.37 5.72 1.96
C SER A 152 -11.51 5.83 3.22
N ASP A 153 -11.36 4.73 3.95
CA ASP A 153 -10.56 4.68 5.18
C ASP A 153 -9.07 4.81 4.89
N VAL A 154 -8.60 4.22 3.78
CA VAL A 154 -7.24 4.41 3.27
C VAL A 154 -6.95 5.90 3.07
N VAL A 155 -7.84 6.62 2.37
CA VAL A 155 -7.68 8.07 2.12
C VAL A 155 -7.68 8.86 3.43
N ILE A 156 -8.57 8.55 4.36
CA ILE A 156 -8.65 9.21 5.68
C ILE A 156 -7.34 9.01 6.44
N LYS A 157 -6.83 7.78 6.51
CA LYS A 157 -5.59 7.45 7.23
C LYS A 157 -4.37 8.11 6.58
N LEU A 158 -4.24 8.07 5.26
CA LEU A 158 -3.14 8.73 4.55
C LEU A 158 -3.18 10.25 4.72
N CYS A 159 -4.37 10.88 4.67
CA CYS A 159 -4.52 12.30 4.97
C CYS A 159 -4.07 12.64 6.40
N SER A 160 -4.43 11.80 7.37
CA SER A 160 -4.01 11.95 8.77
C SER A 160 -2.49 11.86 8.94
N ILE A 161 -1.86 10.89 8.27
CA ILE A 161 -0.40 10.73 8.26
C ILE A 161 0.27 11.96 7.64
N ARG A 162 -0.19 12.41 6.46
CA ARG A 162 0.32 13.61 5.78
C ARG A 162 0.24 14.85 6.67
N ASN A 163 -0.90 15.08 7.31
CA ASN A 163 -1.11 16.27 8.15
C ASN A 163 -0.23 16.25 9.41
N LYS A 164 0.12 15.07 9.95
CA LYS A 164 1.05 14.93 11.07
C LYS A 164 2.52 15.12 10.64
N LEU A 165 2.86 14.68 9.43
CA LEU A 165 4.21 14.81 8.87
C LEU A 165 4.51 16.25 8.45
N TYR A 166 3.55 16.91 7.79
CA TYR A 166 3.60 18.30 7.39
C TYR A 166 2.39 19.04 7.98
N PRO A 167 2.48 19.51 9.24
CA PRO A 167 1.45 20.36 9.81
C PRO A 167 1.31 21.61 8.94
N THR A 168 0.21 21.73 8.20
CA THR A 168 -0.08 22.91 7.41
C THR A 168 -0.09 24.10 8.36
N ARG A 169 0.84 25.06 8.19
CA ARG A 169 0.76 26.37 8.85
C ARG A 169 -0.44 27.10 8.24
N LEU A 170 -1.64 26.83 8.71
CA LEU A 170 -2.77 27.72 8.47
C LEU A 170 -2.42 29.04 9.14
N ARG A 171 -2.11 30.02 8.29
CA ARG A 171 -1.91 31.43 8.64
C ARG A 171 -3.16 31.84 9.43
N ARG A 172 -2.98 32.20 10.71
CA ARG A 172 -3.97 33.02 11.42
C ARG A 172 -3.96 34.38 10.72
N GLU A 173 -4.84 34.56 9.75
CA GLU A 173 -5.29 35.92 9.43
C GLU A 173 -6.19 36.33 10.60
N VAL A 174 -5.56 37.02 11.54
CA VAL A 174 -6.24 37.86 12.52
C VAL A 174 -6.96 38.93 11.71
N GLN A 175 -8.29 38.84 11.66
CA GLN A 175 -9.12 39.98 11.31
C GLN A 175 -8.89 41.05 12.39
N THR A 176 -8.19 42.12 11.99
CA THR A 176 -8.29 43.45 12.62
C THR A 176 -9.60 44.10 12.22
#